data_AF-N1WL46-F1
#
_entry.id   AF-N1WL46-F1
#
_cell.length_a   1.000
_cell.length_b   1.000
_cell.length_c   1.000
_cell.angle_alpha   90.00
_cell.angle_beta   90.00
_cell.angle_gamma   90.00
#
_symmetry.space_group_name_H-M   'P 1'
#
loop_
_entity.id
_entity.type
_entity.pdbx_description
1 polymer ?
#
loop_
_entity_poly.entity_id
_entity_poly.type
_entity_poly.pdbx_seq_one_letter_code
_entity_poly.pdbx_strand_id
1 'polypeptide(L)'
;MFSNFFLLDCRKIPTEEECVENQMHNVKLIAQASETEIPPTMQQIMLKQILQPDMSRAIVLRCISDKTLKQVQCELGKEKFSDLKECKKFGKESQG
;
A
#
# COMPACT_ATOMS: atom_id res chain seq x y z
N MET A 1 -4.92 -23.85 -31.90
CA MET A 1 -4.89 -22.38 -31.81
C MET A 1 -5.39 -21.98 -30.43
N PHE A 2 -4.49 -21.69 -29.49
CA PHE A 2 -4.85 -21.10 -28.20
C PHE A 2 -4.22 -19.71 -28.17
N SER A 3 -4.98 -18.69 -28.53
CA SER A 3 -4.56 -17.29 -28.38
C SER A 3 -5.79 -16.47 -28.07
N ASN A 4 -6.12 -16.42 -26.79
CA ASN A 4 -7.10 -15.50 -26.20
C ASN A 4 -6.74 -15.14 -24.74
N PHE A 5 -5.46 -15.16 -24.37
CA PHE A 5 -5.02 -14.88 -22.98
C PHE A 5 -4.30 -13.54 -22.77
N PHE A 6 -4.26 -12.63 -23.75
CA PHE A 6 -3.51 -11.37 -23.64
C PHE A 6 -4.37 -10.10 -23.67
N LEU A 7 -5.51 -10.10 -22.96
CA LEU A 7 -6.34 -8.90 -22.80
C LEU A 7 -6.40 -8.33 -21.37
N LEU A 8 -5.69 -8.89 -20.38
CA LEU A 8 -6.13 -8.70 -18.98
C LEU A 8 -5.38 -7.75 -18.05
N ASP A 9 -4.22 -7.15 -18.37
CA ASP A 9 -3.59 -6.22 -17.42
C ASP A 9 -3.20 -4.85 -18.00
N CYS A 10 -4.12 -4.21 -18.71
CA CYS A 10 -4.01 -2.77 -19.02
C CYS A 10 -4.43 -1.85 -17.84
N ARG A 11 -4.92 -2.42 -16.73
CA ARG A 11 -5.40 -1.65 -15.58
C ARG A 11 -4.23 -1.05 -14.81
N LYS A 12 -4.27 0.29 -14.62
CA LYS A 12 -3.23 1.03 -13.88
C LYS A 12 -3.68 1.53 -12.51
N ILE A 13 -4.98 1.51 -12.25
CA ILE A 13 -5.60 2.00 -11.00
C ILE A 13 -5.97 0.78 -10.14
N PRO A 14 -5.55 0.72 -8.87
CA PRO A 14 -5.93 -0.38 -7.97
C PRO A 14 -7.43 -0.36 -7.65
N THR A 15 -8.02 -1.51 -7.36
CA THR A 15 -9.42 -1.60 -6.89
C THR A 15 -9.51 -1.23 -5.41
N GLU A 16 -10.73 -1.09 -4.91
CA GLU A 16 -10.95 -0.88 -3.47
C GLU A 16 -10.43 -2.06 -2.65
N GLU A 17 -10.69 -3.29 -3.10
CA GLU A 17 -10.25 -4.52 -2.43
C GLU A 17 -8.72 -4.59 -2.32
N GLU A 18 -8.00 -4.29 -3.41
CA GLU A 18 -6.53 -4.27 -3.40
C GLU A 18 -5.98 -3.18 -2.47
N CYS A 19 -6.65 -2.03 -2.39
CA CYS A 19 -6.28 -0.97 -1.48
C CYS A 19 -6.58 -1.29 -0.01
N VAL A 20 -7.67 -2.02 0.26
CA VAL A 20 -7.98 -2.57 1.60
C VAL A 20 -6.94 -3.59 2.01
N GLU A 21 -6.62 -4.54 1.12
CA GLU A 21 -5.59 -5.56 1.36
C GLU A 21 -4.23 -4.91 1.64
N ASN A 22 -3.83 -3.95 0.81
CA ASN A 22 -2.59 -3.22 0.98
C ASN A 22 -2.57 -2.38 2.27
N GLN A 23 -3.69 -1.79 2.67
CA GLN A 23 -3.77 -1.12 3.96
C GLN A 23 -3.56 -2.11 5.11
N MET A 24 -4.24 -3.25 5.09
CA MET A 24 -4.07 -4.28 6.13
C MET A 24 -2.63 -4.80 6.18
N HIS A 25 -2.02 -5.03 5.01
CA HIS A 25 -0.61 -5.42 4.90
C HIS A 25 0.32 -4.37 5.51
N ASN A 26 0.15 -3.10 5.14
CA ASN A 26 0.98 -2.01 5.69
C ASN A 26 0.80 -1.84 7.20
N VAL A 27 -0.42 -2.04 7.74
CA VAL A 27 -0.67 -2.05 9.19
C VAL A 27 0.09 -3.19 9.86
N LYS A 28 0.09 -4.39 9.27
CA LYS A 28 0.86 -5.54 9.76
C LYS A 28 2.37 -5.24 9.77
N LEU A 29 2.90 -4.65 8.69
CA LEU A 29 4.29 -4.24 8.63
C LEU A 29 4.66 -3.23 9.73
N ILE A 30 3.79 -2.25 9.99
CA ILE A 30 3.98 -1.29 11.10
C ILE A 30 3.99 -2.02 12.43
N ALA A 31 3.04 -2.92 12.69
CA ALA A 31 2.94 -3.65 13.95
C ALA A 31 4.11 -4.62 14.20
N GLN A 32 4.76 -5.08 13.14
CA GLN A 32 5.90 -6.00 13.19
C GLN A 32 7.25 -5.31 13.03
N ALA A 33 7.26 -4.00 12.78
CA ALA A 33 8.49 -3.23 12.61
C ALA A 33 9.34 -3.30 13.89
N SER A 34 10.64 -3.44 13.70
CA SER A 34 11.60 -3.46 14.80
C SER A 34 11.77 -2.07 15.43
N GLU A 35 12.23 -1.99 16.68
CA GLU A 35 12.43 -0.70 17.38
C GLU A 35 13.41 0.24 16.67
N THR A 36 14.36 -0.32 15.90
CA THR A 36 15.32 0.44 15.10
C THR A 36 14.71 1.00 13.81
N GLU A 37 13.58 0.46 13.37
CA GLU A 37 12.85 0.87 12.17
C GLU A 37 11.70 1.83 12.51
N ILE A 38 10.93 1.52 13.56
CA ILE A 38 9.90 2.39 14.13
C ILE A 38 10.03 2.36 15.66
N PRO A 39 10.32 3.49 16.33
CA PRO A 39 10.35 3.54 17.79
C PRO A 39 9.00 3.11 18.39
N PRO A 40 8.97 2.35 19.51
CA PRO A 40 7.73 1.80 20.07
C PRO A 40 6.61 2.82 20.29
N THR A 41 6.93 4.02 20.80
CA THR A 41 5.96 5.10 21.01
C THR A 41 5.36 5.57 19.68
N MET A 42 6.18 5.69 18.63
CA MET A 42 5.72 6.10 17.31
C MET A 42 4.84 5.02 16.67
N GLN A 43 5.22 3.74 16.83
CA GLN A 43 4.43 2.60 16.36
C GLN A 43 3.02 2.62 16.96
N GLN A 44 2.89 2.84 18.27
CA GLN A 44 1.60 2.93 18.94
C GLN A 44 0.76 4.11 18.43
N ILE A 45 1.37 5.28 18.23
CA ILE A 45 0.68 6.46 17.68
C ILE A 45 0.16 6.16 16.26
N MET A 46 1.01 5.59 15.40
CA MET A 46 0.66 5.25 14.03
C MET A 46 -0.49 4.24 13.97
N LEU A 47 -0.41 3.15 14.73
CA LEU A 47 -1.46 2.13 14.79
C LEU A 47 -2.77 2.72 15.30
N LYS A 48 -2.73 3.52 16.37
CA LYS A 48 -3.93 4.17 16.92
C LYS A 48 -4.61 5.06 15.89
N GLN A 49 -3.86 5.78 15.07
CA GLN A 49 -4.41 6.66 14.04
C GLN A 49 -4.98 5.86 12.85
N ILE A 50 -4.22 4.91 12.32
CA ILE A 50 -4.60 4.18 11.09
C ILE A 50 -5.81 3.24 11.32
N LEU A 51 -5.96 2.74 12.55
CA LEU A 51 -7.09 1.87 12.92
C LEU A 51 -8.39 2.65 13.18
N GLN A 52 -8.37 3.99 13.20
CA GLN A 52 -9.62 4.76 13.29
C GLN A 52 -10.44 4.55 12.00
N PRO A 53 -11.76 4.25 12.10
CA PRO A 53 -12.59 3.94 10.93
C PRO A 53 -12.54 5.02 9.82
N ASP A 54 -12.61 6.30 10.20
CA ASP A 54 -12.58 7.41 9.25
C ASP A 54 -11.22 7.51 8.54
N MET A 55 -10.14 7.30 9.30
CA MET A 55 -8.77 7.31 8.77
C MET A 55 -8.53 6.13 7.85
N SER A 56 -9.00 4.94 8.24
CA SER A 56 -8.95 3.72 7.44
C SER A 56 -9.62 3.94 6.07
N ARG A 57 -10.86 4.42 6.06
CA ARG A 57 -11.57 4.73 4.82
C ARG A 57 -10.83 5.78 3.98
N ALA A 58 -10.30 6.83 4.60
CA ALA A 58 -9.54 7.86 3.90
C ALA A 58 -8.21 7.33 3.32
N ILE A 59 -7.61 6.29 3.91
CA ILE A 59 -6.40 5.65 3.38
C ILE A 59 -6.74 4.82 2.14
N VAL A 60 -7.82 4.02 2.18
CA VAL A 60 -8.30 3.25 1.01
C VAL A 60 -8.60 4.19 -0.16
N LEU A 61 -9.37 5.25 0.06
CA LEU A 61 -9.73 6.20 -1.00
C LEU A 61 -8.50 6.89 -1.60
N ARG A 62 -7.53 7.28 -0.77
CA ARG A 62 -6.26 7.84 -1.24
C ARG A 62 -5.41 6.82 -2.00
N CYS A 63 -5.42 5.55 -1.61
CA CYS A 63 -4.73 4.51 -2.35
C CYS A 63 -5.26 4.41 -3.79
N ILE A 64 -6.58 4.41 -3.98
CA ILE A 64 -7.21 4.39 -5.31
C ILE A 64 -6.82 5.65 -6.13
N SER A 65 -6.87 6.81 -5.48
CA SER A 65 -6.59 8.10 -6.12
C SER A 65 -5.11 8.29 -6.50
N ASP A 66 -4.18 7.87 -5.64
CA ASP A 66 -2.81 8.40 -5.68
C ASP A 66 -1.78 7.33 -6.07
N LYS A 67 -2.09 6.05 -5.89
CA LYS A 67 -1.18 4.96 -6.22
C LYS A 67 -1.48 4.38 -7.60
N THR A 68 -0.46 3.74 -8.18
CA THR A 68 -0.67 2.84 -9.32
C THR A 68 -0.89 1.42 -8.82
N LEU A 69 -1.54 0.59 -9.62
CA LEU A 69 -1.68 -0.85 -9.34
C LEU A 69 -0.30 -1.49 -9.10
N LYS A 70 0.70 -1.11 -9.89
CA LYS A 70 2.07 -1.62 -9.77
C LYS A 70 2.74 -1.21 -8.45
N GLN A 71 2.45 -0.01 -7.95
CA GLN A 71 2.91 0.39 -6.62
C GLN A 71 2.25 -0.46 -5.53
N VAL A 72 0.93 -0.67 -5.60
CA VAL A 72 0.20 -1.51 -4.63
C VAL A 72 0.71 -2.94 -4.62
N GLN A 73 0.91 -3.54 -5.79
CA GLN A 73 1.49 -4.89 -5.92
C GLN A 73 2.92 -4.96 -5.38
N CYS A 74 3.73 -3.91 -5.58
CA CYS A 74 5.06 -3.85 -4.98
C CYS A 74 5.00 -3.81 -3.45
N GLU A 75 4.11 -2.99 -2.88
CA GLU A 75 3.96 -2.83 -1.42
C GLU A 75 3.49 -4.13 -0.75
N LEU A 76 2.51 -4.82 -1.35
CA LEU A 76 2.03 -6.14 -0.92
C LEU A 76 3.14 -7.20 -0.91
N GLY A 77 4.15 -7.06 -1.78
CA GLY A 77 5.30 -7.97 -1.84
C GLY A 77 6.43 -7.65 -0.85
N LYS A 78 6.31 -6.61 -0.01
CA LYS A 78 7.35 -6.26 0.98
C LYS A 78 7.12 -6.93 2.32
N GLU A 79 8.21 -7.34 2.97
CA GLU A 79 8.19 -7.94 4.30
C GLU A 79 8.60 -6.98 5.43
N LYS A 80 9.19 -5.84 5.07
CA LYS A 80 9.63 -4.81 6.02
C LYS A 80 9.02 -3.46 5.68
N PHE A 81 8.71 -2.68 6.71
CA PHE A 81 8.15 -1.34 6.56
C PHE A 81 9.10 -0.40 5.78
N SER A 82 10.40 -0.51 6.05
CA SER A 82 11.48 0.28 5.45
C SER A 82 11.65 0.02 3.96
N ASP A 83 11.24 -1.14 3.45
CA ASP A 83 11.32 -1.50 2.04
C ASP A 83 10.19 -0.89 1.21
N LEU A 84 9.09 -0.45 1.85
CA LEU A 84 7.98 0.22 1.17
C LEU A 84 8.43 1.48 0.41
N LYS A 85 9.50 2.13 0.86
CA LYS A 85 10.09 3.31 0.19
C LYS A 85 10.48 3.02 -1.26
N GLU A 86 10.87 1.78 -1.58
CA GLU A 86 11.29 1.39 -2.92
C GLU A 86 10.13 1.35 -3.91
N CYS A 87 8.91 1.11 -3.41
CA CYS A 87 7.72 1.03 -4.24
C CYS A 87 7.25 2.39 -4.75
N LYS A 88 7.73 3.49 -4.16
CA LYS A 88 7.45 4.86 -4.62
C LYS A 88 7.88 5.10 -6.06
N LYS A 89 8.88 4.38 -6.57
CA LYS A 89 9.32 4.46 -7.98
C LYS A 89 8.23 4.03 -8.98
N PHE A 90 7.22 3.31 -8.52
CA PHE A 90 6.07 2.92 -9.31
C PHE A 90 4.87 3.84 -9.08
N GLY A 91 5.00 4.86 -8.23
CA GLY A 91 3.96 5.84 -8.00
C GLY A 91 3.69 6.69 -9.24
N LYS A 92 2.59 7.43 -9.19
CA LYS A 92 2.28 8.41 -10.24
C LYS A 92 3.41 9.44 -10.24
N GLU A 93 3.96 9.75 -11.41
CA GLU A 93 4.88 10.87 -11.55
C GLU A 93 4.17 12.10 -10.99
N SER A 94 4.79 12.73 -9.99
CA SER A 94 4.29 13.99 -9.46
C SER A 94 4.21 14.94 -10.64
N GLN A 95 3.01 15.40 -10.98
CA GLN A 95 2.88 16.63 -11.77
C GLN A 95 3.56 17.71 -10.92
N GLY A 96 4.79 18.04 -11.28
CA GLY A 96 5.51 19.21 -10.76
C GLY A 96 4.83 20.49 -11.18
#